data_AF-A0A2H0NCR6-F1
#
_entry.id   AF-A0A2H0NCR6-F1
#
_cell.length_a   1.000
_cell.length_b   1.000
_cell.length_c   1.000
_cell.angle_alpha   90.00
_cell.angle_beta   90.00
_cell.angle_gamma   90.00
#
_symmetry.space_group_name_H-M   'P 1'
#
loop_
_entity.id
_entity.type
_entity.pdbx_description
1 polymer ?
#
loop_
_entity_poly.entity_id
_entity_poly.type
_entity_poly.pdbx_seq_one_letter_code
_entity_poly.pdbx_strand_id
1 'polypeptide(L)'
;MAVVNYKTITNHPDYKKIQWSGLNSGDEGNVANFADFPDKTVQIEGTINDAVTLEGTNDSTFNVCTDSQGNQISLTSAGSRLVAENFEGIKPVVAAGTSSGVKITITMAK
;
A
#
# COMPACT_ATOMS: atom_id res chain seq x y z
N MET A 1 4.96 2.98 -16.68
CA MET A 1 5.43 3.00 -15.30
C MET A 1 5.63 4.43 -14.86
N ALA A 2 4.62 4.97 -14.21
CA ALA A 2 4.68 6.23 -13.49
C ALA A 2 4.82 5.98 -11.99
N VAL A 3 5.37 6.96 -11.28
CA VAL A 3 5.36 6.98 -9.82
C VAL A 3 4.21 7.89 -9.36
N VAL A 4 3.26 7.33 -8.63
CA VAL A 4 2.06 8.03 -8.17
C VAL A 4 2.27 8.56 -6.76
N ASN A 5 1.99 9.84 -6.54
CA ASN A 5 2.02 10.43 -5.19
C ASN A 5 0.83 9.97 -4.34
N TYR A 6 1.06 9.67 -3.06
CA TYR A 6 -0.04 9.57 -2.10
C TYR A 6 -0.50 10.95 -1.65
N LYS A 7 -1.72 11.00 -1.13
CA LYS A 7 -2.27 12.14 -0.40
C LYS A 7 -2.63 11.70 1.01
N THR A 8 -2.36 12.56 1.99
CA THR A 8 -2.93 12.40 3.33
C THR A 8 -4.42 12.75 3.27
N ILE A 9 -5.26 11.76 3.54
CA ILE A 9 -6.72 11.90 3.60
C ILE A 9 -7.17 12.30 5.00
N THR A 10 -6.49 11.77 6.02
CA THR A 10 -6.77 12.11 7.42
C THR A 10 -5.47 12.21 8.19
N ASN A 11 -5.37 13.26 9.00
CA ASN A 11 -4.24 13.49 9.90
C ASN A 11 -4.78 13.72 11.32
N HIS A 12 -4.95 12.64 12.08
CA HIS A 12 -5.36 12.68 13.47
C HIS A 12 -4.19 12.26 14.38
N PRO A 13 -4.11 12.73 15.64
CA PRO A 13 -3.06 12.32 16.57
C PRO A 13 -2.97 10.80 16.79
N ASP A 14 -4.12 10.11 16.73
CA ASP A 14 -4.23 8.67 17.04
C ASP A 14 -4.28 7.78 15.80
N TYR A 15 -4.64 8.35 14.64
CA TYR A 15 -4.69 7.60 13.39
C TYR A 15 -4.44 8.49 12.17
N LYS A 16 -3.88 7.92 11.11
CA LYS A 16 -3.66 8.59 9.84
C LYS A 16 -4.21 7.76 8.70
N LYS A 17 -4.63 8.44 7.63
CA LYS A 17 -5.02 7.79 6.38
C LYS A 17 -4.27 8.44 5.24
N ILE A 18 -3.60 7.62 4.43
CA ILE A 18 -3.03 8.04 3.14
C ILE A 18 -3.67 7.26 2.02
N GLN A 19 -3.62 7.83 0.82
CA GLN A 19 -4.20 7.21 -0.36
C GLN A 19 -3.37 7.49 -1.60
N TRP A 20 -2.98 6.43 -2.32
CA TRP A 20 -2.58 6.51 -3.73
C TRP A 20 -3.81 6.31 -4.60
N SER A 21 -3.99 7.14 -5.62
CA SER A 21 -5.16 7.08 -6.51
C SER A 21 -4.72 7.16 -7.96
N GLY A 22 -5.42 6.43 -8.83
CA GLY A 22 -5.13 6.47 -10.26
C GLY A 22 -3.87 5.68 -10.64
N LEU A 23 -3.50 4.69 -9.82
CA LEU A 23 -2.46 3.72 -10.18
C LEU A 23 -2.98 2.87 -11.35
N ASN A 24 -2.21 2.82 -12.43
CA ASN A 24 -2.49 1.93 -13.55
C ASN A 24 -1.49 0.78 -13.56
N SER A 25 -1.67 -0.11 -14.52
CA SER A 25 -0.79 -1.23 -14.71
C SER A 25 0.67 -0.82 -14.89
N GLY A 26 1.57 -1.48 -14.15
CA GLY A 26 2.99 -1.18 -14.13
C GLY A 26 3.35 0.12 -13.42
N ASP A 27 2.44 0.79 -12.69
CA ASP A 27 2.75 1.94 -11.86
C ASP A 27 3.17 1.52 -10.46
N GLU A 28 3.95 2.38 -9.80
CA GLU A 28 4.27 2.25 -8.37
C GLU A 28 3.86 3.51 -7.61
N GLY A 29 3.63 3.38 -6.32
CA GLY A 29 3.40 4.51 -5.44
C GLY A 29 4.70 5.09 -4.90
N ASN A 30 4.70 6.40 -4.59
CA ASN A 30 5.76 7.01 -3.80
C ASN A 30 5.77 6.46 -2.38
N VAL A 31 6.96 6.36 -1.80
CA VAL A 31 7.18 5.80 -0.46
C VAL A 31 6.57 6.69 0.61
N ALA A 32 5.77 6.08 1.47
CA ALA A 32 5.09 6.67 2.61
C ALA A 32 5.79 6.26 3.91
N ASN A 33 6.32 7.22 4.67
CA ASN A 33 7.06 6.96 5.90
C ASN A 33 6.19 7.17 7.15
N PHE A 34 5.93 6.10 7.89
CA PHE A 34 5.01 6.09 9.03
C PHE A 34 5.43 5.08 10.11
N ALA A 35 6.71 5.09 10.48
CA ALA A 35 7.27 4.23 11.53
C ALA A 35 6.57 4.40 12.89
N ASP A 36 6.05 5.60 13.17
CA ASP A 36 5.38 5.96 14.43
C ASP A 36 4.01 5.28 14.64
N PHE A 37 3.47 4.59 13.64
CA PHE A 37 2.15 3.96 13.67
C PHE A 37 2.24 2.47 13.38
N PRO A 38 2.49 1.61 14.38
CA PRO A 38 2.78 0.20 14.16
C PRO A 38 1.61 -0.56 13.52
N ASP A 39 0.37 -0.21 13.87
CA ASP A 39 -0.82 -0.89 13.36
C ASP A 39 -1.25 -0.30 12.02
N LYS A 40 -1.17 -1.12 10.96
CA LYS A 40 -1.47 -0.70 9.59
C LYS A 40 -2.45 -1.66 8.92
N THR A 41 -3.51 -1.12 8.34
CA THR A 41 -4.43 -1.85 7.47
C THR A 41 -4.43 -1.24 6.07
N VAL A 42 -4.17 -2.06 5.06
CA VAL A 42 -4.28 -1.68 3.65
C VAL A 42 -5.64 -2.08 3.11
N GLN A 43 -6.24 -1.20 2.31
CA GLN A 43 -7.46 -1.43 1.55
C GLN A 43 -7.20 -1.06 0.09
N ILE A 44 -7.54 -1.96 -0.82
CA ILE A 44 -7.37 -1.81 -2.26
C ILE A 44 -8.74 -1.83 -2.92
N GLU A 45 -9.00 -0.87 -3.80
CA GLU A 45 -10.24 -0.69 -4.55
C GLU A 45 -9.95 -0.33 -6.01
N GLY A 46 -10.98 -0.45 -6.86
CA GLY A 46 -10.92 -0.10 -8.29
C GLY A 46 -10.89 -1.32 -9.21
N THR A 47 -10.51 -1.09 -10.46
CA THR A 47 -10.39 -2.16 -11.47
C THR A 47 -9.02 -2.80 -11.38
N ILE A 48 -8.97 -3.95 -10.73
CA ILE A 48 -7.74 -4.70 -10.45
C ILE A 48 -7.75 -5.94 -11.35
N ASN A 49 -6.90 -5.93 -12.37
CA ASN A 49 -6.69 -7.05 -13.28
C ASN A 49 -5.28 -7.65 -13.16
N ASP A 50 -4.40 -6.98 -12.41
CA ASP A 50 -3.02 -7.36 -12.15
C ASP A 50 -2.80 -7.48 -10.65
N ALA A 51 -1.73 -8.17 -10.26
CA ALA A 51 -1.33 -8.23 -8.86
C ALA A 51 -0.93 -6.83 -8.36
N VAL A 52 -1.51 -6.43 -7.24
CA VAL A 52 -1.14 -5.23 -6.50
C VAL A 52 -0.45 -5.67 -5.23
N THR A 53 0.86 -5.43 -5.14
CA THR A 53 1.68 -5.75 -3.98
C THR A 53 1.83 -4.53 -3.08
N LEU A 54 1.87 -4.78 -1.77
CA LEU A 54 2.34 -3.81 -0.80
C LEU A 54 3.77 -4.16 -0.43
N GLU A 55 4.68 -3.21 -0.58
CA GLU A 55 6.09 -3.37 -0.25
C GLU A 55 6.48 -2.41 0.86
N GLY A 56 7.43 -2.85 1.69
CA GLY A 56 8.00 -2.02 2.75
C GLY A 56 9.50 -2.17 2.89
N THR A 57 10.11 -1.19 3.56
CA THR A 57 11.54 -1.13 3.80
C THR A 57 11.85 -0.42 5.12
N ASN A 58 12.98 -0.79 5.73
CA ASN A 58 13.63 -0.04 6.81
C ASN A 58 14.95 0.60 6.35
N ASP A 59 15.25 0.51 5.05
CA ASP A 59 16.48 1.00 4.45
C ASP A 59 16.27 1.41 2.98
N SER A 60 16.84 0.66 2.05
CA SER A 60 16.75 0.85 0.60
C SER A 60 16.26 -0.40 -0.13
N THR A 61 16.15 -1.55 0.56
CA THR A 61 15.67 -2.81 -0.02
C THR A 61 14.19 -2.97 0.32
N PHE A 62 13.36 -3.11 -0.71
CA PHE A 62 11.92 -3.34 -0.55
C PHE A 62 11.62 -4.84 -0.48
N ASN A 63 10.77 -5.23 0.48
CA ASN A 63 10.23 -6.58 0.59
C ASN A 63 8.70 -6.51 0.55
N VAL A 64 8.07 -7.55 0.01
CA VAL A 64 6.60 -7.66 0.03
C VAL A 64 6.14 -7.87 1.47
N CYS A 65 5.26 -7.00 1.96
CA CYS A 65 4.68 -7.12 3.29
C CYS A 65 3.82 -8.38 3.40
N THR A 66 3.65 -8.88 4.62
CA THR A 66 2.80 -10.04 4.89
C THR A 66 1.59 -9.70 5.75
N ASP A 67 0.58 -10.57 5.72
CA ASP A 67 -0.57 -10.52 6.61
C ASP A 67 -0.33 -11.33 7.91
N SER A 68 -1.31 -11.33 8.81
CA SER A 68 -1.21 -12.03 10.10
C SER A 68 -1.01 -13.55 10.01
N GLN A 69 -1.18 -14.14 8.82
CA GLN A 69 -0.97 -15.56 8.55
C GLN A 69 0.37 -15.81 7.84
N GLY A 70 1.16 -14.76 7.58
CA GLY A 70 2.42 -14.84 6.85
C GLY A 70 2.25 -14.90 5.33
N ASN A 71 1.05 -14.65 4.80
CA ASN A 71 0.85 -14.58 3.36
C ASN A 71 1.27 -13.21 2.83
N GLN A 72 1.92 -13.18 1.67
CA GLN A 72 2.24 -11.92 1.00
C GLN A 72 0.99 -11.10 0.69
N ILE A 73 1.04 -9.81 0.95
CA ILE A 73 0.02 -8.85 0.55
C ILE A 73 0.20 -8.58 -0.95
N SER A 74 -0.40 -9.46 -1.75
CA SER A 74 -0.50 -9.39 -3.20
C SER A 74 -1.95 -9.66 -3.59
N LEU A 75 -2.73 -8.60 -3.83
CA LEU A 75 -4.15 -8.71 -4.12
C LEU A 75 -4.41 -8.60 -5.62
N THR A 76 -5.23 -9.51 -6.14
CA THR A 76 -5.72 -9.52 -7.53
C THR A 76 -7.19 -9.10 -7.63
N SER A 77 -7.77 -8.65 -6.53
CA SER A 77 -9.13 -8.13 -6.43
C SER A 77 -9.24 -7.16 -5.25
N ALA A 78 -10.33 -6.40 -5.21
CA ALA A 78 -10.55 -5.44 -4.13
C ALA A 78 -10.66 -6.16 -2.78
N GLY A 79 -10.12 -5.55 -1.73
CA GLY A 79 -10.11 -6.13 -0.40
C GLY A 79 -9.17 -5.41 0.54
N SER A 80 -9.08 -5.95 1.76
CA SER A 80 -8.23 -5.38 2.81
C SER A 80 -7.39 -6.45 3.51
N ARG A 81 -6.22 -6.05 3.99
CA ARG A 81 -5.32 -6.89 4.79
C ARG A 81 -4.69 -6.06 5.90
N LEU A 82 -4.49 -6.70 7.05
CA LEU A 82 -3.58 -6.19 8.08
C LEU A 82 -2.15 -6.36 7.57
N VAL A 83 -1.28 -5.38 7.83
CA VAL A 83 0.16 -5.47 7.59
C VAL A 83 0.81 -5.98 8.87
N ALA A 84 1.51 -7.11 8.81
CA ALA A 84 2.13 -7.73 9.97
C ALA A 84 3.42 -7.00 10.41
N GLU A 85 4.12 -6.38 9.48
CA GLU A 85 5.37 -5.68 9.73
C GLU A 85 5.17 -4.17 9.98
N ASN A 86 6.02 -3.60 10.83
CA ASN A 86 6.14 -2.15 10.99
C ASN A 86 7.35 -1.60 10.22
N PHE A 87 7.30 -1.66 8.89
CA PHE A 87 8.31 -1.00 8.06
C PHE A 87 8.25 0.53 8.20
N GLU A 88 9.41 1.19 8.15
CA GLU A 88 9.51 2.64 8.14
C GLU A 88 8.79 3.23 6.92
N GLY A 89 9.18 2.74 5.73
CA GLY A 89 8.64 3.16 4.45
C GLY A 89 7.78 2.08 3.82
N ILE A 90 6.64 2.46 3.24
CA ILE A 90 5.73 1.56 2.53
C ILE A 90 5.33 2.16 1.18
N LYS A 91 5.20 1.33 0.15
CA LYS A 91 4.64 1.72 -1.15
C LYS A 91 3.83 0.58 -1.78
N PRO A 92 2.82 0.89 -2.60
CA PRO A 92 2.22 -0.09 -3.47
C PRO A 92 2.96 -0.23 -4.80
N VAL A 93 2.89 -1.42 -5.41
CA VAL A 93 3.34 -1.67 -6.78
C VAL A 93 2.25 -2.42 -7.52
N VAL A 94 1.89 -1.96 -8.71
CA VAL A 94 0.95 -2.65 -9.61
C VAL A 94 1.76 -3.37 -10.67
N ALA A 95 1.62 -4.69 -10.77
CA ALA A 95 2.27 -5.47 -11.81
C ALA A 95 1.85 -5.00 -13.22
N ALA A 96 2.72 -5.22 -14.21
CA ALA A 96 2.43 -4.90 -15.60
C ALA A 96 1.36 -5.83 -16.20
N GLY A 97 0.50 -5.28 -17.06
CA GLY A 97 -0.77 -5.88 -17.49
C GLY A 97 -1.84 -4.84 -17.84
N THR A 98 -3.04 -4.90 -17.23
CA THR A 98 -4.25 -4.16 -17.69
C THR A 98 -5.09 -3.46 -16.60
N SER A 99 -4.63 -3.37 -15.37
CA SER A 99 -5.30 -2.61 -14.31
C SER A 99 -5.36 -1.12 -14.64
N SER A 100 -6.43 -0.45 -14.19
CA SER A 100 -6.57 0.99 -14.36
C SER A 100 -7.35 1.61 -13.20
N GLY A 101 -6.90 2.80 -12.77
CA GLY A 101 -7.61 3.56 -11.75
C GLY A 101 -7.60 2.90 -10.37
N VAL A 102 -6.61 2.06 -10.07
CA VAL A 102 -6.46 1.40 -8.76
C VAL A 102 -6.28 2.48 -7.68
N LYS A 103 -6.98 2.29 -6.57
CA LYS A 103 -6.90 3.12 -5.37
C LYS A 103 -6.47 2.27 -4.20
N ILE A 104 -5.48 2.77 -3.46
CA ILE A 104 -4.94 2.08 -2.29
C ILE A 104 -4.96 3.06 -1.14
N THR A 105 -5.66 2.68 -0.08
CA THR A 105 -5.76 3.44 1.16
C THR A 105 -5.07 2.66 2.27
N ILE A 106 -4.20 3.31 3.03
CA ILE A 106 -3.65 2.75 4.27
C ILE A 106 -4.22 3.54 5.44
N THR A 107 -4.82 2.83 6.39
CA THR A 107 -5.15 3.36 7.70
C THR A 107 -4.08 2.91 8.69
N MET A 108 -3.51 3.86 9.41
CA MET A 108 -2.47 3.69 10.40
C MET A 108 -3.01 4.13 11.77
N ALA A 109 -2.79 3.34 12.81
CA ALA A 109 -3.20 3.65 14.18
C ALA A 109 -2.02 3.48 15.16
N LYS A 110 -2.12 4.16 16.30
CA LYS A 110 -1.19 4.03 17.43
C LYS A 110 -1.57 2.92 18.38
#